data_AF-A0A6A3HTI1-F1
#
_entry.id   AF-A0A6A3HTI1-F1
#
_cell.length_a   1.000
_cell.length_b   1.000
_cell.length_c   1.000
_cell.angle_alpha   90.00
_cell.angle_beta   90.00
_cell.angle_gamma   90.00
#
_symmetry.space_group_name_H-M   'P 1'
#
loop_
_entity.id
_entity.type
_entity.pdbx_description
1 polymer ?
#
loop_
_entity_poly.entity_id
_entity_poly.type
_entity_poly.pdbx_seq_one_letter_code
_entity_poly.pdbx_strand_id
1 'polypeptide(L)'
;MGKTEWLVDSGASSHMTSVRDKFVSMKELKTPVRITIADGKKIDAVAMGTVGLKLMDGTSVTLSDVLYIPEVEGSLISLAKLAEKDVVA
;
A
#
# COMPACT_ATOMS: atom_id res chain seq x y z
N MET A 1 7.97 -12.79 0.64
CA MET A 1 8.06 -11.55 1.43
C MET A 1 7.84 -11.86 2.90
N GLY A 2 8.69 -11.35 3.79
CA GLY A 2 8.38 -11.32 5.22
C GLY A 2 7.18 -10.43 5.50
N LYS A 3 6.45 -10.68 6.60
CA LYS A 3 5.31 -9.84 7.03
C LYS A 3 5.69 -8.37 7.26
N THR A 4 6.97 -8.06 7.42
CA THR A 4 7.50 -6.72 7.72
C THR A 4 8.05 -5.99 6.50
N GLU A 5 8.30 -6.67 5.40
CA GLU A 5 8.99 -6.11 4.24
C GLU A 5 8.05 -5.28 3.36
N TRP A 6 8.61 -4.27 2.71
CA TRP A 6 7.96 -3.43 1.70
C TRP A 6 8.87 -3.36 0.48
N LEU A 7 8.28 -3.57 -0.70
CA LEU A 7 8.99 -3.38 -1.96
C LEU A 7 8.55 -2.06 -2.58
N VAL A 8 9.50 -1.27 -3.06
CA VAL A 8 9.20 -0.12 -3.91
C VAL A 8 9.04 -0.63 -5.33
N ASP A 9 7.90 -0.34 -5.94
CA ASP A 9 7.52 -0.84 -7.25
C ASP A 9 7.11 0.32 -8.16
N SER A 10 7.80 0.47 -9.29
CA SER A 10 7.49 1.46 -10.32
C SER A 10 6.29 1.08 -11.19
N GLY A 11 5.95 -0.21 -11.25
CA GLY A 11 4.76 -0.71 -11.95
C GLY A 11 3.48 -0.62 -11.13
N ALA A 12 3.58 -0.44 -9.81
CA ALA A 12 2.43 -0.28 -8.94
C ALA A 12 1.79 1.10 -9.09
N SER A 13 0.48 1.15 -9.33
CA SER A 13 -0.31 2.40 -9.41
C SER A 13 -0.76 2.92 -8.05
N SER A 14 -0.65 2.11 -6.99
CA SER A 14 -1.10 2.44 -5.64
C SER A 14 -0.24 1.75 -4.59
N HIS A 15 -0.14 2.33 -3.41
CA HIS A 15 0.39 1.62 -2.24
C HIS A 15 -0.60 0.52 -1.84
N MET A 16 -0.11 -0.68 -1.57
CA MET A 16 -0.98 -1.79 -1.20
C MET A 16 -0.32 -2.77 -0.23
N THR A 17 -1.13 -3.45 0.57
CA THR A 17 -0.67 -4.51 1.46
C THR A 17 -1.80 -5.49 1.81
N SER A 18 -1.45 -6.74 2.06
CA SER A 18 -2.37 -7.73 2.66
C SER A 18 -2.22 -7.86 4.18
N VAL A 19 -1.34 -7.07 4.80
CA VAL A 19 -1.05 -7.14 6.23
C VAL A 19 -1.83 -6.07 7.01
N ARG A 20 -2.97 -6.47 7.60
CA ARG A 20 -3.86 -5.58 8.36
C ARG A 20 -3.18 -4.92 9.56
N ASP A 21 -2.27 -5.63 10.23
CA ASP A 21 -1.60 -5.16 11.45
C ASP A 21 -0.65 -3.97 11.20
N LYS A 22 -0.32 -3.66 9.93
CA LYS A 22 0.49 -2.50 9.57
C LYS A 22 -0.29 -1.17 9.61
N PHE A 23 -1.62 -1.23 9.61
CA PHE A 23 -2.45 -0.03 9.57
C PHE A 23 -2.55 0.62 10.95
N VAL A 24 -2.27 1.92 11.02
CA VAL A 24 -2.55 2.76 12.20
C VAL A 24 -4.00 3.26 12.20
N SER A 25 -4.58 3.38 11.01
CA SER A 25 -5.98 3.70 10.78
C SER A 25 -6.44 3.04 9.50
N MET A 26 -7.69 2.59 9.47
CA MET A 26 -8.25 1.93 8.30
C MET A 26 -9.75 2.18 8.23
N LYS A 27 -10.27 2.33 7.02
CA LYS A 27 -11.68 2.47 6.73
C LYS A 27 -12.07 1.49 5.63
N GLU A 28 -13.14 0.75 5.86
CA GLU A 28 -13.74 -0.11 4.84
C GLU A 28 -14.28 0.74 3.68
N LEU A 29 -14.05 0.25 2.47
CA LEU A 29 -14.53 0.90 1.26
C LEU A 29 -15.99 0.50 1.03
N LYS A 30 -16.88 1.48 0.90
CA LYS A 30 -18.30 1.23 0.57
C LYS A 30 -18.47 0.50 -0.77
N THR A 31 -17.58 0.81 -1.71
CA THR A 31 -17.46 0.14 -3.00
C THR A 31 -16.02 -0.34 -3.13
N PRO A 32 -15.76 -1.64 -3.29
CA PRO A 32 -14.41 -2.15 -3.45
C PRO A 32 -13.71 -1.52 -4.66
N VAL A 33 -12.41 -1.24 -4.53
CA VAL A 33 -11.59 -0.75 -5.64
C VAL A 33 -11.01 -1.95 -6.36
N ARG A 34 -11.37 -2.13 -7.64
CA ARG A 34 -10.89 -3.24 -8.43
C ARG A 34 -9.50 -2.97 -8.99
N ILE A 35 -8.57 -3.86 -8.69
CA ILE A 35 -7.16 -3.78 -9.07
C ILE A 35 -6.85 -4.91 -10.06
N THR A 36 -6.05 -4.61 -11.08
CA THR A 36 -5.49 -5.64 -11.98
C THR A 36 -4.04 -5.88 -11.55
N ILE A 37 -3.71 -7.13 -11.25
CA ILE A 37 -2.33 -7.52 -10.88
C ILE A 37 -1.55 -8.04 -12.09
N ALA A 38 -0.26 -8.30 -11.89
CA ALA A 38 0.69 -8.63 -12.97
C ALA A 38 0.29 -9.86 -13.82
N ASP A 39 -0.41 -10.84 -13.24
CA ASP A 39 -0.90 -12.03 -13.95
C ASP A 39 -2.25 -11.79 -14.68
N GLY A 40 -2.74 -10.55 -14.69
CA GLY A 40 -3.99 -10.15 -15.33
C GLY A 40 -5.25 -10.44 -14.51
N LYS A 41 -5.13 -11.07 -13.33
CA LYS A 41 -6.28 -11.26 -12.43
C LYS A 41 -6.78 -9.93 -11.91
N LYS A 42 -8.08 -9.88 -11.64
CA LYS A 42 -8.76 -8.73 -11.05
C LYS A 42 -9.23 -9.04 -9.64
N ILE A 43 -8.66 -8.34 -8.68
CA ILE A 43 -8.91 -8.51 -7.25
C ILE A 43 -9.42 -7.20 -6.65
N ASP A 44 -10.01 -7.28 -5.47
CA ASP A 44 -10.66 -6.13 -4.85
C ASP A 44 -9.88 -5.66 -3.61
N ALA A 45 -9.61 -4.36 -3.56
CA ALA A 45 -9.26 -3.69 -2.32
C ALA A 45 -10.53 -3.43 -1.52
N VAL A 46 -10.56 -3.91 -0.28
CA VAL A 46 -11.76 -3.87 0.57
C VAL A 46 -11.70 -2.76 1.62
N ALA A 47 -10.51 -2.23 1.88
CA ALA A 47 -10.31 -1.12 2.79
C ALA A 47 -9.15 -0.24 2.34
N MET A 48 -9.08 0.97 2.89
CA MET A 48 -7.99 1.90 2.67
C MET A 48 -7.61 2.56 3.98
N GLY A 49 -6.34 2.91 4.15
CA GLY A 49 -5.89 3.52 5.39
C GLY A 49 -4.47 4.05 5.37
N THR A 50 -3.99 4.37 6.57
CA THR A 50 -2.63 4.85 6.81
C THR A 50 -1.82 3.74 7.46
N VAL A 51 -0.60 3.54 6.96
CA VAL A 51 0.38 2.58 7.49
C VAL A 51 1.51 3.33 8.19
N GLY A 52 1.96 2.80 9.33
CA GLY A 52 3.22 3.23 9.95
C GLY A 52 4.40 2.42 9.42
N LEU A 53 5.48 3.10 9.04
CA LEU A 53 6.75 2.50 8.63
C LEU A 53 7.87 2.98 9.55
N LYS A 54 8.79 2.07 9.87
CA LYS A 54 10.03 2.38 10.57
C LYS A 54 11.21 2.15 9.64
N LEU A 55 11.95 3.21 9.35
CA LEU A 55 13.15 3.17 8.53
C LEU A 55 14.32 2.59 9.32
N MET A 56 15.39 2.23 8.61
CA MET A 56 16.58 1.59 9.21
C MET A 56 17.29 2.50 10.22
N ASP A 57 17.23 3.81 10.02
CA ASP A 57 17.76 4.83 10.94
C ASP A 57 16.88 5.05 12.19
N GLY A 58 15.77 4.33 12.30
CA GLY A 58 14.79 4.44 13.38
C GLY A 58 13.72 5.50 13.15
N THR A 59 13.81 6.30 12.07
CA THR A 59 12.82 7.31 11.71
C THR A 59 11.47 6.64 11.47
N SER A 60 10.42 7.21 12.04
CA SER A 60 9.04 6.76 11.83
C SER A 60 8.38 7.65 10.79
N VAL A 61 7.86 7.03 9.73
CA VAL A 61 7.13 7.72 8.66
C VAL A 61 5.76 7.07 8.50
N THR A 62 4.82 7.80 7.91
CA THR A 62 3.49 7.26 7.58
C THR A 62 3.28 7.26 6.08
N LEU A 63 2.59 6.23 5.60
CA LEU A 63 2.15 6.10 4.23
C LEU A 63 0.63 6.16 4.22
N SER A 64 0.06 7.17 3.56
CA SER A 64 -1.39 7.34 3.41
C SER A 64 -1.89 6.66 2.14
N ASP A 65 -3.22 6.55 2.04
CA ASP A 65 -3.91 6.04 0.85
C ASP A 65 -3.46 4.62 0.46
N VAL A 66 -3.16 3.79 1.47
CA VAL A 66 -2.73 2.40 1.28
C VAL A 66 -3.95 1.50 1.15
N LEU A 67 -4.02 0.74 0.06
CA LEU A 67 -5.07 -0.23 -0.19
C LEU A 67 -4.81 -1.52 0.58
N TYR A 68 -5.83 -2.01 1.28
CA TYR A 68 -5.83 -3.32 1.89
C TYR A 68 -6.46 -4.34 0.96
N ILE A 69 -5.65 -5.32 0.54
CA ILE A 69 -6.04 -6.37 -0.41
C ILE A 69 -5.69 -7.73 0.21
N PRO A 70 -6.64 -8.46 0.81
CA PRO A 70 -6.37 -9.73 1.48
C PRO A 70 -5.80 -10.83 0.56
N GLU A 71 -6.12 -10.74 -0.74
CA GLU A 71 -5.85 -11.78 -1.73
C GLU A 71 -4.43 -11.74 -2.32
N VAL A 72 -3.65 -10.67 -2.07
CA VAL A 72 -2.25 -10.59 -2.52
C VAL A 72 -1.28 -10.96 -1.40
N GLU A 73 -0.07 -11.32 -1.77
CA GLU A 73 1.00 -11.50 -0.81
C GLU A 73 1.91 -10.27 -0.73
N GLY A 74 2.14 -9.81 0.51
CA GLY A 74 3.13 -8.79 0.82
C GLY A 74 2.61 -7.36 0.70
N SER A 75 3.56 -6.43 0.52
CA SER A 75 3.32 -4.99 0.60
C SER A 75 4.15 -4.25 -0.43
N LEU A 76 3.52 -3.37 -1.20
CA LEU A 76 4.13 -2.57 -2.26
C LEU A 76 3.95 -1.08 -1.99
N ILE A 77 5.02 -0.32 -2.19
CA ILE A 77 5.01 1.14 -2.26
C ILE A 77 5.07 1.52 -3.74
N SER A 78 4.01 2.11 -4.28
CA SER A 78 4.05 2.75 -5.59
C SER A 78 5.05 3.91 -5.61
N LEU A 79 6.06 3.81 -6.47
CA LEU A 79 7.06 4.87 -6.65
C LEU A 79 6.42 6.17 -7.18
N ALA A 80 5.46 6.05 -8.10
CA ALA A 80 4.73 7.20 -8.65
C ALA A 80 3.99 7.97 -7.55
N LYS A 81 3.25 7.25 -6.69
CA LYS A 81 2.52 7.86 -5.56
C LYS A 81 3.44 8.47 -4.51
N LEU A 82 4.61 7.86 -4.30
CA LEU A 82 5.61 8.40 -3.40
C LEU A 82 6.13 9.75 -3.92
N ALA A 83 6.44 9.84 -5.22
CA ALA A 83 6.92 11.06 -5.85
C ALA A 83 5.87 12.18 -5.94
N GLU A 84 4.58 11.85 -6.05
CA GLU A 84 3.49 12.85 -6.06
C GLU A 84 3.47 13.73 -4.80
N LYS A 85 4.01 13.25 -3.67
CA LYS A 85 4.06 14.02 -2.41
C LYS A 85 5.21 15.05 -2.37
N ASP A 86 6.17 14.98 -3.30
CA ASP A 86 7.34 15.87 -3.37
C ASP A 86 7.30 16.87 -4.54
N VAL A 87 6.23 16.90 -5.34
CA VAL A 87 6.07 17.93 -6.38
C VAL A 87 5.49 19.19 -5.77
N VAL A 88 6.37 20.01 -5.19
CA VAL A 88 6.10 21.44 -4.98
C VAL A 88 6.42 22.13 -6.30
N ALA A 89 5.40 22.68 -6.96
CA ALA A 89 5.58 23.56 -8.11
C ALA A 89 6.16 24.91 -7.67
#